data_AF-A0A0F4R599-F1
#
_entry.id   AF-A0A0F4R599-F1
#
_cell.length_a   1.000
_cell.length_b   1.000
_cell.length_c   1.000
_cell.angle_alpha   90.00
_cell.angle_beta   90.00
_cell.angle_gamma   90.00
#
_symmetry.space_group_name_H-M   'P 1'
#
loop_
_entity.id
_entity.type
_entity.pdbx_description
1 polymer ?
#
loop_
_entity_poly.entity_id
_entity_poly.type
_entity_poly.pdbx_seq_one_letter_code
_entity_poly.pdbx_strand_id
1 'polypeptide(L)'
;MKYRLLGTLMASAFLVACGSSPEKTETQAVAAPVASCLFADGSGGAAPDWVCGAPMPGYDLSAVGYSDKSGAGPNFMKQMAATAARVELAQVLSLDIQNMIKQYAETTGAGDAETVDRVNTSVTKQITDQTLVGSKIIRQMPTPTGGIVVLVALDPSGVEQVTKDLLKTSMNNDQALYQQFKAGKSFDELAEEIAKSRK
;
A
#
# COMPACT_ATOMS: atom_id res chain seq x y z
N MET A 1 -39.53 80.95 39.50
CA MET A 1 -38.18 81.51 39.73
C MET A 1 -37.31 81.20 38.51
N LYS A 2 -36.68 82.23 37.95
CA LYS A 2 -35.75 82.19 36.82
C LYS A 2 -34.44 81.52 37.24
N TYR A 3 -33.87 80.61 36.46
CA TYR A 3 -32.42 80.49 36.26
C TYR A 3 -32.10 79.94 34.87
N ARG A 4 -31.21 80.67 34.16
CA ARG A 4 -30.57 80.36 32.88
C ARG A 4 -29.17 79.81 33.15
N LEU A 5 -28.76 78.77 32.43
CA LEU A 5 -27.37 78.32 32.14
C LEU A 5 -27.52 77.29 30.99
N LEU A 6 -27.25 77.55 29.71
CA LEU A 6 -26.02 77.93 28.97
C LEU A 6 -24.96 76.80 28.87
N GLY A 7 -24.76 76.29 27.65
CA GLY A 7 -23.67 75.40 27.20
C GLY A 7 -23.96 73.92 27.41
N THR A 8 -23.83 72.99 26.46
CA THR A 8 -22.92 72.93 25.31
C THR A 8 -23.43 71.87 24.33
N LEU A 9 -23.27 72.12 23.02
CA LEU A 9 -23.40 71.12 21.96
C LEU A 9 -22.41 69.98 22.17
N MET A 10 -22.85 68.74 22.01
CA MET A 10 -22.06 67.73 21.28
C MET A 10 -23.00 66.71 20.65
N ALA A 11 -23.14 66.81 19.33
CA ALA A 11 -23.81 65.85 18.49
C ALA A 11 -22.85 64.68 18.22
N SER A 12 -23.25 63.47 18.59
CA SER A 12 -22.55 62.24 18.21
C SER A 12 -23.54 61.16 17.83
N ALA A 13 -23.85 61.16 16.53
CA ALA A 13 -23.71 60.00 15.65
C ALA A 13 -24.41 58.66 16.04
N PHE A 14 -25.49 58.41 15.30
CA PHE A 14 -25.93 57.12 14.71
C PHE A 14 -25.62 55.82 15.46
N LEU A 15 -26.64 55.29 16.11
CA LEU A 15 -26.87 53.84 16.20
C LEU A 15 -28.13 53.51 15.40
N VAL A 16 -27.96 53.19 14.12
CA VAL A 16 -29.00 52.49 13.34
C VAL A 16 -29.06 51.07 13.88
N ALA A 17 -30.09 50.82 14.67
CA ALA A 17 -30.55 49.50 15.02
C ALA A 17 -31.43 48.96 13.88
N CYS A 18 -30.98 47.89 13.24
CA CYS A 18 -31.77 46.86 12.55
C CYS A 18 -30.85 45.63 12.54
N GLY A 19 -31.17 44.47 13.11
CA GLY A 19 -32.48 43.84 13.15
C GLY A 19 -32.56 42.79 12.04
N SER A 20 -31.77 41.72 12.14
CA SER A 20 -31.99 40.45 11.42
C SER A 20 -31.12 39.35 12.05
N SER A 21 -31.75 38.21 12.34
CA SER A 21 -31.21 37.01 12.98
C SER A 21 -29.75 36.66 12.63
N PRO A 22 -29.00 36.03 13.55
CA PRO A 22 -27.80 35.31 13.18
C PRO A 22 -28.25 34.06 12.42
N GLU A 23 -28.30 34.16 11.11
CA GLU A 23 -28.06 33.01 10.24
C GLU A 23 -26.72 32.44 10.68
N LYS A 24 -26.70 31.14 11.03
CA LYS A 24 -25.48 30.43 11.31
C LYS A 24 -24.61 30.55 10.07
N THR A 25 -23.70 31.51 10.08
CA THR A 25 -22.50 31.49 9.26
C THR A 25 -21.79 30.21 9.70
N GLU A 26 -22.05 29.13 8.96
CA GLU A 26 -21.09 28.07 8.79
C GLU A 26 -19.82 28.77 8.32
N THR A 27 -18.96 29.06 9.28
CA THR A 27 -17.55 29.26 9.05
C THR A 27 -17.12 28.03 8.26
N GLN A 28 -17.08 28.15 6.93
CA GLN A 28 -16.35 27.22 6.10
C GLN A 28 -14.93 27.28 6.62
N ALA A 29 -14.62 26.32 7.49
CA ALA A 29 -13.28 25.99 7.87
C ALA A 29 -12.56 25.77 6.54
N VAL A 30 -11.65 26.68 6.21
CA VAL A 30 -10.63 26.46 5.21
C VAL A 30 -10.05 25.08 5.51
N ALA A 31 -10.37 24.11 4.66
CA ALA A 31 -9.94 22.74 4.82
C ALA A 31 -8.41 22.76 4.97
N ALA A 32 -7.91 22.33 6.12
CA ALA A 32 -6.51 22.02 6.28
C ALA A 32 -6.10 21.10 5.12
N PRO A 33 -4.85 21.18 4.61
CA PRO A 33 -4.40 20.32 3.52
C PRO A 33 -4.70 18.86 3.90
N VAL A 34 -5.61 18.23 3.16
CA VAL A 34 -5.91 16.81 3.33
C VAL A 34 -4.59 16.07 3.07
N ALA A 35 -4.05 15.44 4.11
CA ALA A 35 -2.86 14.63 3.93
C ALA A 35 -3.15 13.57 2.86
N SER A 36 -2.26 13.41 1.89
CA SER A 36 -2.38 12.42 0.80
C SER A 36 -2.44 10.98 1.32
N CYS A 37 -1.86 10.76 2.49
CA CYS A 37 -1.75 9.47 3.16
C CYS A 37 -1.87 9.64 4.67
N LEU A 38 -2.55 8.70 5.32
CA LEU A 38 -2.71 8.62 6.78
C LEU A 38 -2.16 7.28 7.28
N PHE A 39 -1.67 7.25 8.52
CA PHE A 39 -1.27 6.00 9.16
C PHE A 39 -2.49 5.07 9.33
N ALA A 40 -2.34 3.81 8.95
CA ALA A 40 -3.34 2.75 9.17
C ALA A 40 -3.32 2.21 10.62
N ASP A 41 -2.97 3.05 11.60
CA ASP A 41 -2.88 2.70 13.03
C ASP A 41 -4.06 3.26 13.85
N GLY A 42 -5.07 3.84 13.19
CA GLY A 42 -6.24 4.44 13.82
C GLY A 42 -6.02 5.85 14.38
N SER A 43 -4.80 6.41 14.30
CA SER A 43 -4.52 7.77 14.79
C SER A 43 -5.05 8.89 13.89
N GLY A 44 -5.27 8.61 12.60
CA GLY A 44 -5.53 9.63 11.59
C GLY A 44 -4.36 10.59 11.38
N GLY A 45 -3.14 10.25 11.85
CA GLY A 45 -1.95 11.05 11.64
C GLY A 45 -1.47 11.01 10.19
N ALA A 46 -0.97 12.14 9.68
CA ALA A 46 -0.39 12.22 8.35
C ALA A 46 0.84 11.31 8.23
N ALA A 47 0.90 10.53 7.16
CA ALA A 47 1.98 9.59 6.88
C ALA A 47 2.67 9.91 5.55
N PRO A 48 3.97 9.59 5.40
CA PRO A 48 4.64 9.66 4.11
C PRO A 48 3.99 8.71 3.09
N ASP A 49 3.99 9.05 1.81
CA ASP A 49 3.25 8.29 0.78
C ASP A 49 3.65 6.80 0.69
N TRP A 50 4.92 6.45 0.96
CA TRP A 50 5.38 5.06 0.95
C TRP A 50 4.68 4.18 1.99
N VAL A 51 4.16 4.78 3.08
CA VAL A 51 3.38 4.10 4.13
C VAL A 51 2.02 3.65 3.59
N CYS A 52 1.49 4.33 2.57
CA CYS A 52 0.28 3.97 1.85
C CYS A 52 0.56 3.18 0.56
N GLY A 53 1.77 2.64 0.38
CA GLY A 53 2.11 1.79 -0.76
C GLY A 53 2.51 2.55 -2.03
N ALA A 54 2.85 3.83 -1.94
CA ALA A 54 3.41 4.54 -3.09
C ALA A 54 4.70 3.84 -3.60
N PRO A 55 4.91 3.74 -4.93
CA PRO A 55 6.08 3.11 -5.50
C PRO A 55 7.38 3.70 -4.98
N MET A 56 8.39 2.83 -4.80
CA MET A 56 9.70 3.20 -4.28
C MET A 56 10.76 3.04 -5.37
N PRO A 57 11.46 4.12 -5.77
CA PRO A 57 12.46 4.05 -6.82
C PRO A 57 13.53 2.97 -6.54
N GLY A 58 13.77 2.11 -7.53
CA GLY A 58 14.77 1.04 -7.44
C GLY A 58 14.28 -0.27 -6.83
N TYR A 59 12.98 -0.39 -6.51
CA TYR A 59 12.37 -1.63 -6.02
C TYR A 59 11.12 -1.95 -6.83
N ASP A 60 11.11 -3.14 -7.46
CA ASP A 60 9.99 -3.59 -8.32
C ASP A 60 8.83 -4.16 -7.50
N LEU A 61 9.12 -4.62 -6.28
CA LEU A 61 8.11 -5.18 -5.39
C LEU A 61 8.39 -4.74 -3.96
N SER A 62 7.43 -4.05 -3.36
CA SER A 62 7.51 -3.61 -1.97
C SER A 62 6.13 -3.64 -1.32
N ALA A 63 6.12 -3.85 0.00
CA ALA A 63 4.90 -3.89 0.78
C ALA A 63 5.14 -3.37 2.18
N VAL A 64 4.08 -2.80 2.76
CA VAL A 64 4.10 -2.18 4.08
C VAL A 64 3.48 -3.13 5.09
N GLY A 65 4.06 -3.17 6.28
CA GLY A 65 3.52 -3.92 7.41
C GLY A 65 3.60 -3.10 8.69
N TYR A 66 2.63 -3.33 9.56
CA TYR A 66 2.47 -2.62 10.82
C TYR A 66 2.62 -3.58 12.01
N SER A 67 3.05 -3.04 13.13
CA SER A 67 2.89 -3.66 14.44
C SER A 67 2.43 -2.61 15.42
N ASP A 68 1.42 -2.96 16.20
CA ASP A 68 0.99 -2.17 17.33
C ASP A 68 2.09 -2.06 18.39
N LYS A 69 1.91 -1.08 19.27
CA LYS A 69 2.74 -0.90 20.44
C LYS A 69 2.72 -2.17 21.31
N SER A 70 3.90 -2.71 21.60
CA SER A 70 4.05 -3.90 22.42
C SER A 70 5.01 -3.69 23.59
N GLY A 71 4.65 -4.24 24.74
CA GLY A 71 5.53 -4.31 25.93
C GLY A 71 6.75 -5.21 25.73
N ALA A 72 6.76 -6.06 24.70
CA ALA A 72 7.91 -6.91 24.34
C ALA A 72 9.07 -6.13 23.70
N GLY A 73 8.89 -4.83 23.43
CA GLY A 73 9.93 -3.91 23.02
C GLY A 73 10.11 -3.73 21.51
N PRO A 74 10.98 -2.79 21.08
CA PRO A 74 11.09 -2.36 19.68
C PRO A 74 11.49 -3.45 18.69
N ASN A 75 12.35 -4.38 19.12
CA ASN A 75 12.80 -5.47 18.24
C ASN A 75 11.66 -6.44 17.92
N PHE A 76 10.79 -6.73 18.89
CA PHE A 76 9.62 -7.57 18.67
C PHE A 76 8.64 -6.89 17.70
N MET A 77 8.33 -5.61 17.92
CA MET A 77 7.45 -4.85 17.03
C MET A 77 7.99 -4.81 15.59
N LYS A 78 9.30 -4.58 15.44
CA LYS A 78 9.97 -4.60 14.12
C LYS A 78 9.82 -5.96 13.43
N GLN A 79 9.99 -7.06 14.16
CA GLN A 79 9.82 -8.40 13.59
C GLN A 79 8.38 -8.65 13.15
N MET A 80 7.39 -8.28 13.97
CA MET A 80 5.97 -8.43 13.63
C MET A 80 5.59 -7.61 12.40
N ALA A 81 5.97 -6.34 12.36
CA ALA A 81 5.72 -5.47 11.21
C ALA A 81 6.41 -5.99 9.94
N ALA A 82 7.64 -6.47 10.03
CA ALA A 82 8.35 -7.05 8.89
C ALA A 82 7.74 -8.38 8.41
N THR A 83 7.18 -9.18 9.32
CA THR A 83 6.44 -10.40 8.95
C THR A 83 5.13 -10.03 8.24
N ALA A 84 4.37 -9.09 8.78
CA ALA A 84 3.15 -8.59 8.12
C ALA A 84 3.44 -8.04 6.71
N ALA A 85 4.50 -7.25 6.57
CA ALA A 85 4.94 -6.73 5.28
C ALA A 85 5.29 -7.84 4.29
N ARG A 86 5.95 -8.92 4.73
CA ARG A 86 6.29 -10.05 3.86
C ARG A 86 5.07 -10.87 3.45
N VAL A 87 4.08 -10.99 4.32
CA VAL A 87 2.80 -11.64 3.99
C VAL A 87 2.10 -10.85 2.88
N GLU A 88 2.02 -9.52 3.01
CA GLU A 88 1.44 -8.67 1.97
C GLU A 88 2.23 -8.75 0.66
N LEU A 89 3.56 -8.70 0.75
CA LEU A 89 4.46 -8.85 -0.41
C LEU A 89 4.21 -10.16 -1.17
N ALA A 90 3.99 -11.25 -0.44
CA ALA A 90 3.70 -12.57 -0.98
C ALA A 90 2.34 -12.62 -1.66
N GLN A 91 1.32 -11.97 -1.09
CA GLN A 91 0.00 -11.87 -1.70
C GLN A 91 0.03 -11.12 -3.04
N VAL A 92 0.71 -9.97 -3.09
CA VAL A 92 0.87 -9.20 -4.34
C VAL A 92 1.59 -10.04 -5.40
N LEU A 93 2.73 -10.66 -5.05
CA LEU A 93 3.47 -11.52 -5.96
C LEU A 93 2.61 -12.69 -6.48
N SER A 94 1.80 -13.30 -5.62
CA SER A 94 0.89 -14.38 -6.00
C SER A 94 -0.13 -13.95 -7.04
N LEU A 95 -0.79 -12.81 -6.82
CA LEU A 95 -1.77 -12.27 -7.76
C LEU A 95 -1.15 -11.99 -9.13
N ASP A 96 0.07 -11.45 -9.15
CA ASP A 96 0.75 -11.13 -10.39
C ASP A 96 1.17 -12.39 -11.18
N ILE A 97 1.68 -13.41 -10.50
CA ILE A 97 2.02 -14.69 -11.15
C ILE A 97 0.74 -15.38 -11.66
N GLN A 98 -0.35 -15.36 -10.88
CA GLN A 98 -1.64 -15.93 -11.32
C GLN A 98 -2.16 -15.23 -12.58
N ASN A 99 -2.12 -13.89 -12.61
CA ASN A 99 -2.54 -13.12 -13.77
C ASN A 99 -1.67 -13.43 -15.00
N MET A 100 -0.36 -13.59 -14.82
CA MET A 100 0.53 -13.99 -15.91
C MET A 100 0.21 -15.39 -16.45
N ILE A 101 0.04 -16.39 -15.60
CA ILE A 101 -0.28 -17.76 -16.03
C ILE A 101 -1.57 -17.75 -16.87
N LYS A 102 -2.58 -16.99 -16.43
CA LYS A 102 -3.83 -16.79 -17.19
C LYS A 102 -3.58 -16.14 -18.55
N GLN A 103 -2.88 -15.01 -18.59
CA GLN A 103 -2.55 -14.31 -19.85
C GLN A 103 -1.75 -15.20 -20.82
N TYR A 104 -0.81 -15.99 -20.31
CA TYR A 104 -0.05 -16.93 -21.11
C TYR A 104 -0.95 -18.01 -21.71
N ALA A 105 -1.81 -18.64 -20.90
CA ALA A 105 -2.74 -19.66 -21.35
C ALA A 105 -3.71 -19.10 -22.42
N GLU A 106 -4.23 -17.90 -22.22
CA GLU A 106 -5.12 -17.21 -23.17
C GLU A 106 -4.42 -16.88 -24.49
N THR A 107 -3.15 -16.43 -24.45
CA THR A 107 -2.42 -16.01 -25.67
C THR A 107 -1.87 -17.18 -26.48
N THR A 108 -1.45 -18.26 -25.83
CA THR A 108 -0.85 -19.42 -26.50
C THR A 108 -1.84 -20.53 -26.78
N GLY A 109 -3.03 -20.50 -26.18
CA GLY A 109 -3.96 -21.62 -26.16
C GLY A 109 -3.43 -22.83 -25.38
N ALA A 110 -2.39 -22.64 -24.56
CA ALA A 110 -1.80 -23.68 -23.74
C ALA A 110 -2.62 -23.89 -22.46
N GLY A 111 -3.06 -25.12 -22.23
CA GLY A 111 -3.80 -25.54 -21.04
C GLY A 111 -5.30 -25.29 -21.12
N ASP A 112 -6.08 -26.26 -20.64
CA ASP A 112 -7.49 -26.02 -20.29
C ASP A 112 -7.58 -25.27 -18.96
N ALA A 113 -8.77 -24.73 -18.67
CA ALA A 113 -9.01 -23.93 -17.45
C ALA A 113 -8.68 -24.70 -16.16
N GLU A 114 -8.94 -26.00 -16.14
CA GLU A 114 -8.66 -26.86 -14.98
C GLU A 114 -7.15 -26.95 -14.69
N THR A 115 -6.34 -27.10 -15.74
CA THR A 115 -4.88 -27.17 -15.59
C THR A 115 -4.29 -25.82 -15.15
N VAL A 116 -4.79 -24.71 -15.70
CA VAL A 116 -4.40 -23.34 -15.30
C VAL A 116 -4.69 -23.11 -13.81
N ASP A 117 -5.86 -23.50 -13.34
CA ASP A 117 -6.25 -23.35 -11.93
C ASP A 117 -5.41 -24.23 -11.00
N ARG A 118 -5.02 -25.42 -11.45
CA ARG A 118 -4.16 -26.32 -10.68
C ARG A 118 -2.74 -25.76 -10.50
N VAL A 119 -2.18 -25.14 -11.54
CA VAL A 119 -0.87 -24.47 -11.45
C VAL A 119 -0.96 -23.21 -10.59
N ASN A 120 -2.01 -22.40 -10.75
CA ASN A 120 -2.25 -21.24 -9.88
C ASN A 120 -2.33 -21.65 -8.40
N THR A 121 -3.04 -22.73 -8.09
CA THR A 121 -3.13 -23.29 -6.74
C THR A 121 -1.76 -23.73 -6.22
N SER A 122 -0.98 -24.43 -7.07
CA SER A 122 0.34 -24.94 -6.71
C SER A 122 1.36 -23.82 -6.47
N VAL A 123 1.34 -22.75 -7.29
CA VAL A 123 2.17 -21.56 -7.11
C VAL A 123 1.79 -20.84 -5.81
N THR A 124 0.50 -20.62 -5.57
CA THR A 124 0.02 -19.91 -4.37
C THR A 124 0.45 -20.61 -3.09
N LYS A 125 0.36 -21.94 -3.07
CA LYS A 125 0.85 -22.75 -1.96
C LYS A 125 2.36 -22.55 -1.74
N GLN A 126 3.14 -22.61 -2.82
CA GLN A 126 4.60 -22.47 -2.73
C GLN A 126 5.04 -21.06 -2.32
N ILE A 127 4.31 -20.01 -2.70
CA ILE A 127 4.57 -18.64 -2.23
C ILE A 127 4.30 -18.51 -0.73
N THR A 128 3.28 -19.21 -0.23
CA THR A 128 2.97 -19.23 1.20
C THR A 128 4.03 -20.01 1.99
N ASP A 129 4.53 -21.11 1.42
CA ASP A 129 5.53 -21.99 2.04
C ASP A 129 6.95 -21.40 1.95
N GLN A 130 7.30 -20.74 0.84
CA GLN A 130 8.55 -20.04 0.68
C GLN A 130 8.45 -18.65 1.28
N THR A 131 9.01 -18.48 2.47
CA THR A 131 9.38 -17.15 2.96
C THR A 131 10.11 -16.44 1.83
N LEU A 132 9.71 -15.22 1.44
CA LEU A 132 10.36 -14.45 0.35
C LEU A 132 11.83 -14.16 0.70
N VAL A 133 12.69 -15.17 0.49
CA VAL A 133 14.11 -15.16 0.84
C VAL A 133 14.78 -14.09 -0.02
N GLY A 134 15.50 -13.18 0.63
CA GLY A 134 16.08 -12.01 -0.02
C GLY A 134 15.28 -10.71 0.18
N SER A 135 14.05 -10.79 0.69
CA SER A 135 13.29 -9.58 1.07
C SER A 135 13.93 -8.85 2.24
N LYS A 136 14.13 -7.54 2.10
CA LYS A 136 14.84 -6.69 3.07
C LYS A 136 13.94 -5.56 3.55
N ILE A 137 14.11 -5.21 4.82
CA ILE A 137 13.54 -3.97 5.36
C ILE A 137 14.34 -2.81 4.76
N ILE A 138 13.67 -1.92 4.03
CA ILE A 138 14.31 -0.77 3.37
C ILE A 138 13.92 0.55 4.03
N ARG A 139 12.79 0.60 4.73
CA ARG A 139 12.39 1.72 5.59
C ARG A 139 11.64 1.22 6.83
N GLN A 140 11.73 2.01 7.89
CA GLN A 140 10.94 1.81 9.11
C GLN A 140 10.77 3.14 9.83
N MET A 141 9.63 3.34 10.49
CA MET A 141 9.42 4.48 11.38
C MET A 141 8.39 4.19 12.47
N PRO A 142 8.45 4.85 13.63
CA PRO A 142 7.41 4.74 14.64
C PRO A 142 6.09 5.33 14.13
N THR A 143 4.96 4.78 14.58
CA THR A 143 3.62 5.33 14.31
C THR A 143 3.18 6.26 15.45
N PRO A 144 2.19 7.15 15.23
CA PRO A 144 1.65 8.01 16.28
C PRO A 144 1.09 7.26 17.50
N THR A 145 0.53 6.06 17.32
CA THR A 145 0.07 5.21 18.44
C THR A 145 1.21 4.54 19.22
N GLY A 146 2.46 4.73 18.80
CA GLY A 146 3.65 4.14 19.41
C GLY A 146 3.98 2.73 18.94
N GLY A 147 3.32 2.28 17.87
CA GLY A 147 3.71 1.10 17.10
C GLY A 147 4.87 1.40 16.14
N ILE A 148 5.06 0.51 15.16
CA ILE A 148 6.04 0.68 14.09
C ILE A 148 5.45 0.28 12.75
N VAL A 149 5.79 1.03 11.72
CA VAL A 149 5.54 0.66 10.32
C VAL A 149 6.86 0.36 9.63
N VAL A 150 6.86 -0.69 8.81
CA VAL A 150 8.02 -1.21 8.09
C VAL A 150 7.67 -1.37 6.63
N LEU A 151 8.59 -0.97 5.76
CA LEU A 151 8.56 -1.27 4.34
C LEU A 151 9.57 -2.37 4.04
N VAL A 152 9.08 -3.48 3.49
CA VAL A 152 9.91 -4.56 2.97
C VAL A 152 9.88 -4.51 1.45
N ALA A 153 11.02 -4.77 0.83
CA ALA A 153 11.12 -4.85 -0.62
C ALA A 153 12.00 -6.03 -1.07
N LEU A 154 11.75 -6.48 -2.30
CA LEU A 154 12.65 -7.31 -3.08
C LEU A 154 13.32 -6.45 -4.15
N ASP A 155 14.62 -6.64 -4.35
CA ASP A 155 15.31 -6.08 -5.50
C ASP A 155 14.90 -6.83 -6.79
N PRO A 156 15.10 -6.23 -7.98
CA PRO A 156 14.69 -6.83 -9.25
C PRO A 156 15.21 -8.26 -9.45
N SER A 157 16.49 -8.51 -9.10
CA SER A 157 17.11 -9.83 -9.18
C SER A 157 16.45 -10.85 -8.24
N GLY A 158 16.05 -10.43 -7.04
CA GLY A 158 15.34 -11.26 -6.09
C GLY A 158 13.94 -11.63 -6.58
N VAL A 159 13.23 -10.68 -7.21
CA VAL A 159 11.92 -10.95 -7.82
C VAL A 159 12.06 -11.97 -8.95
N GLU A 160 13.03 -11.81 -9.84
CA GLU A 160 13.29 -12.74 -10.95
C GLU A 160 13.60 -14.15 -10.43
N GLN A 161 14.52 -14.27 -9.48
CA GLN A 161 14.94 -15.57 -8.94
C GLN A 161 13.79 -16.28 -8.22
N VAL A 162 13.06 -15.57 -7.36
CA VAL A 162 11.90 -16.13 -6.63
C VAL A 162 10.83 -16.59 -7.62
N THR A 163 10.52 -15.76 -8.63
CA THR A 163 9.55 -16.11 -9.67
C THR A 163 9.96 -17.37 -10.42
N LYS A 164 11.23 -17.45 -10.84
CA LYS A 164 11.78 -18.60 -11.56
C LYS A 164 11.73 -19.88 -10.74
N ASP A 165 12.07 -19.81 -9.46
CA ASP A 165 12.06 -20.98 -8.56
C ASP A 165 10.63 -21.46 -8.27
N LEU A 166 9.69 -20.53 -8.08
CA LEU A 166 8.27 -20.84 -7.92
C LEU A 166 7.66 -21.47 -9.17
N LEU A 167 7.92 -20.92 -10.35
CA LEU A 167 7.42 -21.48 -11.61
C LEU A 167 7.99 -22.87 -11.86
N LYS A 168 9.30 -23.05 -11.70
CA LYS A 168 9.94 -24.38 -11.85
C LYS A 168 9.36 -25.40 -10.88
N THR A 169 9.21 -25.03 -9.61
CA THR A 169 8.76 -25.96 -8.57
C THR A 169 7.27 -26.28 -8.72
N SER A 170 6.43 -25.29 -9.04
CA SER A 170 4.99 -25.47 -9.28
C SER A 170 4.72 -26.30 -10.54
N MET A 171 5.42 -26.01 -11.63
CA MET A 171 5.16 -26.67 -12.91
C MET A 171 5.85 -28.02 -13.04
N ASN A 172 6.92 -28.31 -12.30
CA ASN A 172 7.42 -29.70 -12.19
C ASN A 172 6.38 -30.63 -11.52
N ASN A 173 5.52 -30.09 -10.66
CA ASN A 173 4.37 -30.82 -10.11
C ASN A 173 3.21 -30.93 -11.11
N ASP A 174 3.34 -30.33 -12.31
CA ASP A 174 2.39 -30.37 -13.43
C ASP A 174 3.07 -30.60 -14.78
N GLN A 175 3.56 -31.83 -15.01
CA GLN A 175 4.30 -32.20 -16.21
C GLN A 175 3.55 -31.89 -17.52
N ALA A 176 2.22 -31.99 -17.56
CA ALA A 176 1.45 -31.72 -18.77
C ALA A 176 1.52 -30.24 -19.17
N LEU A 177 1.31 -29.34 -18.19
CA LEU A 177 1.43 -27.91 -18.45
C LEU A 177 2.90 -27.52 -18.71
N TYR A 178 3.88 -28.11 -18.00
CA TYR A 178 5.30 -27.86 -18.23
C TYR A 178 5.72 -28.11 -19.69
N GLN A 179 5.24 -29.20 -20.30
CA GLN A 179 5.54 -29.49 -21.71
C GLN A 179 4.87 -28.52 -22.68
N GLN A 180 3.64 -28.09 -22.39
CA GLN A 180 2.94 -27.09 -23.20
C GLN A 180 3.58 -25.69 -23.08
N PHE A 181 4.03 -25.32 -21.88
CA PHE A 181 4.71 -24.04 -21.60
C PHE A 181 6.06 -23.93 -22.31
N LYS A 182 6.82 -25.02 -22.30
CA LYS A 182 8.13 -25.10 -22.95
C LYS A 182 8.06 -24.91 -24.47
N ALA A 183 6.88 -25.07 -25.07
CA ALA A 183 6.65 -24.93 -26.50
C ALA A 183 6.36 -23.49 -26.95
N GLY A 184 6.00 -22.56 -26.04
CA GLY A 184 5.57 -21.20 -26.39
C GLY A 184 6.49 -20.04 -25.98
N LYS A 185 7.09 -20.09 -24.77
CA LYS A 185 8.11 -19.13 -24.25
C LYS A 185 8.99 -19.82 -23.21
N SER A 186 10.25 -19.43 -23.08
CA SER A 186 11.11 -19.96 -22.01
C SER A 186 10.72 -19.37 -20.64
N PHE A 187 10.93 -20.13 -19.55
CA PHE A 187 10.67 -19.62 -18.18
C PHE A 187 11.43 -18.34 -17.86
N ASP A 188 12.59 -18.17 -18.46
CA ASP A 188 13.43 -16.99 -18.30
C ASP A 188 12.78 -15.78 -18.96
N GLU A 189 12.19 -15.94 -20.16
CA GLU A 189 11.43 -14.87 -20.82
C GLU A 189 10.21 -14.44 -20.00
N LEU A 190 9.54 -15.37 -19.32
CA LEU A 190 8.38 -15.05 -18.47
C LEU A 190 8.77 -14.37 -17.17
N ALA A 191 9.84 -14.84 -16.51
CA ALA A 191 10.38 -14.16 -15.34
C ALA A 191 10.86 -12.74 -15.69
N GLU A 192 11.48 -12.56 -16.86
CA GLU A 192 11.85 -11.24 -17.38
C GLU A 192 10.65 -10.36 -17.70
N GLU A 193 9.58 -10.90 -18.30
CA GLU A 193 8.35 -10.15 -18.56
C GLU A 193 7.68 -9.68 -17.26
N ILE A 194 7.70 -10.50 -16.21
CA ILE A 194 7.25 -10.09 -14.86
C ILE A 194 8.09 -8.95 -14.30
N ALA A 195 9.41 -9.02 -14.45
CA ALA A 195 10.29 -7.94 -13.99
C ALA A 195 10.08 -6.66 -14.81
N LYS A 196 9.80 -6.76 -16.12
CA LYS A 196 9.58 -5.63 -17.03
C LYS A 196 8.21 -4.98 -16.85
N SER A 197 7.14 -5.74 -16.59
CA SER A 197 5.78 -5.20 -16.44
C SER A 197 5.60 -4.32 -15.20
N ARG A 198 6.59 -4.31 -14.30
CA ARG A 198 6.60 -3.54 -13.05
C ARG A 198 7.43 -2.25 -13.10
N LYS A 199 8.13 -1.97 -14.21
CA LYS A 199 8.91 -0.74 -14.43
C LYS A 199 8.06 0.35 -15.08
#